data_AF-A0A2E8WDM5-F1
#
_entry.id   AF-A0A2E8WDM5-F1
#
_cell.length_a   1.000
_cell.length_b   1.000
_cell.length_c   1.000
_cell.angle_alpha   90.00
_cell.angle_beta   90.00
_cell.angle_gamma   90.00
#
_symmetry.space_group_name_H-M   'P 1'
#
loop_
_entity.id
_entity.type
_entity.pdbx_description
1 polymer ?
#
loop_
_entity_poly.entity_id
_entity_poly.type
_entity_poly.pdbx_seq_one_letter_code
_entity_poly.pdbx_strand_id
1 'polypeptide(L)'
;MGLPSLFLEHRIKAVIIKARNEQVRVDEVEVGEPAEDEVRIKTAASGVCHSDYSVIGGTIDREYPIIQGHEGAGVVDVVCDHVKSVRAPERPGGEQRSRRVRREAC
;
A
#
# COMPACT_ATOMS: atom_id res chain seq x y z
N MET A 1 -1.82 -15.00 -28.85
CA MET A 1 -3.20 -14.93 -28.32
C MET A 1 -3.09 -15.13 -26.81
N GLY A 2 -2.57 -14.18 -26.04
CA GLY A 2 -3.19 -12.88 -25.79
C GLY A 2 -4.24 -13.01 -24.66
N LEU A 3 -3.89 -13.65 -23.54
CA LEU A 3 -4.72 -13.57 -22.34
C LEU A 3 -4.64 -12.14 -21.83
N PRO A 4 -5.77 -11.43 -21.63
CA PRO A 4 -5.73 -10.13 -21.00
C PRO A 4 -5.28 -10.34 -19.56
N SER A 5 -4.17 -9.69 -19.22
CA SER A 5 -3.73 -9.45 -17.86
C SER A 5 -4.93 -8.98 -17.02
N LEU A 6 -5.49 -9.91 -16.23
CA LEU A 6 -6.50 -9.65 -15.21
C LEU A 6 -5.80 -9.34 -13.88
N PHE A 7 -4.68 -8.61 -13.91
CA PHE A 7 -4.17 -7.95 -12.71
C PHE A 7 -5.09 -6.76 -12.45
N LEU A 8 -5.82 -6.79 -11.34
CA LEU A 8 -6.64 -5.66 -10.93
C LEU A 8 -5.70 -4.58 -10.37
N GLU A 9 -5.05 -3.83 -11.25
CA GLU A 9 -4.10 -2.77 -10.88
C GLU A 9 -4.82 -1.67 -10.09
N HIS A 10 -4.49 -1.56 -8.80
CA HIS A 10 -5.07 -0.53 -7.93
C HIS A 10 -4.29 0.77 -8.10
N ARG A 11 -4.90 1.75 -8.77
CA ARG A 11 -4.32 3.10 -8.88
C ARG A 11 -4.60 3.91 -7.61
N ILE A 12 -3.55 4.37 -6.95
CA ILE A 12 -3.63 5.24 -5.78
C ILE A 12 -2.75 6.48 -5.95
N LYS A 13 -3.00 7.51 -5.14
CA LYS A 13 -2.09 8.65 -5.02
C LYS A 13 -1.05 8.36 -3.95
N ALA A 14 0.20 8.67 -4.24
CA ALA A 14 1.32 8.52 -3.32
C ALA A 14 2.25 9.73 -3.36
N VAL A 15 2.96 9.97 -2.26
CA VAL A 15 4.01 10.97 -2.19
C VAL A 15 5.31 10.36 -2.70
N ILE A 16 5.82 10.84 -3.83
CA ILE A 16 7.03 10.32 -4.48
C ILE A 16 8.14 11.36 -4.43
N ILE A 17 9.33 10.92 -4.01
CA ILE A 17 10.57 11.67 -4.15
C ILE A 17 11.37 11.01 -5.27
N LYS A 18 11.65 11.75 -6.35
CA LYS A 18 12.30 11.22 -7.55
C LYS A 18 13.83 11.31 -7.50
N ALA A 19 14.37 12.31 -6.79
CA ALA A 19 15.79 12.48 -6.57
C ALA A 19 16.06 13.31 -5.32
N ARG A 20 17.31 13.23 -4.84
CA ARG A 20 17.85 14.08 -3.76
C ARG A 20 17.63 15.56 -4.08
N ASN A 21 17.21 16.33 -3.08
CA ASN A 21 16.93 17.78 -3.18
C ASN A 21 15.85 18.15 -4.21
N GLU A 22 15.04 17.21 -4.68
CA GLU A 22 13.89 17.53 -5.53
C GLU A 22 12.64 17.86 -4.70
N GLN A 23 11.75 18.68 -5.26
CA GLN A 23 10.44 18.93 -4.68
C GLN A 23 9.62 17.65 -4.59
N VAL A 24 8.96 17.49 -3.45
CA VAL A 24 8.00 16.41 -3.19
C VAL A 24 6.80 16.53 -4.13
N ARG A 25 6.38 15.42 -4.73
CA ARG A 25 5.21 15.38 -5.62
C ARG A 25 4.21 14.33 -5.16
N VAL A 26 2.93 14.60 -5.43
CA VAL A 26 1.88 13.60 -5.36
C VAL A 26 1.61 13.12 -6.77
N ASP A 27 1.91 11.85 -7.04
CA ASP A 27 1.71 11.21 -8.33
C ASP A 27 0.82 9.96 -8.15
N GLU A 28 0.26 9.44 -9.24
CA GLU A 28 -0.49 8.19 -9.23
C GLU A 28 0.45 7.00 -9.44
N VAL A 29 0.29 5.96 -8.62
CA VAL A 29 1.04 4.72 -8.72
C VAL A 29 0.09 3.53 -8.81
N GLU A 30 0.55 2.47 -9.46
CA GLU A 30 -0.12 1.19 -9.48
C GLU A 30 0.40 0.34 -8.33
N VAL A 31 -0.52 -0.21 -7.56
CA VAL A 31 -0.23 -1.16 -6.50
C VAL A 31 -0.74 -2.52 -6.94
N GLY A 32 0.18 -3.48 -6.98
CA GLY A 32 -0.14 -4.87 -7.26
C GLY A 32 -0.91 -5.53 -6.12
N GLU A 33 -1.27 -6.78 -6.33
CA GLU A 33 -1.83 -7.61 -5.27
C GLU A 33 -0.73 -8.01 -4.27
N PRO A 34 -1.04 -8.10 -2.96
CA PRO A 34 -0.06 -8.51 -1.97
C PRO A 34 0.42 -9.95 -2.22
N ALA A 35 1.67 -10.24 -1.86
CA ALA A 35 2.21 -11.60 -1.88
C ALA A 35 1.67 -12.46 -0.70
N GLU A 36 1.91 -13.78 -0.74
CA GLU A 36 1.32 -14.76 0.19
C GLU A 36 1.51 -14.43 1.69
N ASP A 37 2.64 -13.80 2.03
CA ASP A 37 3.01 -13.41 3.40
C ASP A 37 2.74 -11.92 3.71
N GLU A 38 2.04 -11.21 2.82
CA GLU A 38 1.78 -9.78 2.92
C GLU A 38 0.31 -9.47 3.26
N VAL A 39 0.09 -8.22 3.66
CA VAL A 39 -1.25 -7.65 3.80
C VAL A 39 -1.32 -6.36 3.00
N ARG A 40 -2.50 -6.07 2.48
CA ARG A 40 -2.79 -4.75 1.95
C ARG A 40 -3.54 -3.93 2.98
N ILE A 41 -3.14 -2.66 3.08
CA ILE A 41 -3.74 -1.69 3.98
C ILE A 41 -4.26 -0.54 3.13
N LYS A 42 -5.55 -0.24 3.29
CA LYS A 42 -6.12 1.02 2.85
C LYS A 42 -5.77 2.10 3.86
N THR A 43 -4.72 2.85 3.56
CA THR A 43 -4.24 3.97 4.39
C THR A 43 -5.31 5.05 4.53
N ALA A 44 -5.60 5.46 5.76
CA ALA A 44 -6.51 6.55 6.08
C ALA A 44 -5.75 7.84 6.39
N ALA A 45 -4.59 7.72 7.04
CA ALA A 45 -3.70 8.83 7.36
C ALA A 45 -2.24 8.35 7.45
N SER A 46 -1.30 9.28 7.27
CA SER A 46 0.11 9.09 7.59
C SER A 46 0.65 10.35 8.26
N GLY A 47 1.45 10.16 9.31
CA GLY A 47 2.28 11.22 9.88
C GLY A 47 3.38 11.68 8.94
N VAL A 48 3.95 12.84 9.24
CA VAL A 48 5.18 13.37 8.62
C VAL A 48 6.20 13.59 9.72
N CYS A 49 7.33 12.92 9.59
CA CYS A 49 8.40 12.95 10.56
C CYS A 49 9.63 13.70 10.02
N HIS A 50 10.55 14.04 10.92
CA HIS A 50 11.82 14.69 10.55
C HIS A 50 12.71 13.80 9.66
N SER A 51 12.56 12.48 9.78
CA SER A 51 13.25 11.52 8.91
C SER A 51 12.78 11.60 7.46
N ASP A 52 11.51 11.94 7.20
CA ASP A 52 11.02 12.15 5.83
C ASP A 52 11.73 13.35 5.18
N TYR A 53 11.88 14.44 5.93
CA TYR A 53 12.65 15.61 5.49
C TYR A 53 14.13 15.27 5.24
N SER A 54 14.71 14.45 6.14
CA SER A 54 16.11 14.03 6.04
C SER A 54 16.36 13.16 4.81
N VAL A 55 15.36 12.39 4.35
CA VAL A 55 15.42 11.69 3.05
C VAL A 55 15.40 12.71 1.92
N ILE A 56 14.46 13.66 1.88
CA ILE A 56 14.39 14.69 0.81
C ILE A 56 15.73 15.42 0.61
N GLY A 57 16.36 15.88 1.71
CA GLY A 57 17.68 16.54 1.67
C GLY A 57 18.87 15.58 1.49
N GLY A 58 18.62 14.28 1.58
CA GLY A 58 19.60 13.20 1.46
C GLY A 58 20.60 13.11 2.62
N THR A 59 20.27 13.68 3.77
CA THR A 59 20.98 13.40 5.03
C THR A 59 20.84 11.92 5.41
N ILE A 60 19.65 11.35 5.19
CA ILE A 60 19.45 9.91 5.17
C ILE A 60 19.53 9.45 3.72
N ASP A 61 20.50 8.59 3.43
CA ASP A 61 20.68 8.06 2.08
C ASP A 61 19.67 6.94 1.80
N ARG A 62 18.98 7.06 0.67
CA ARG A 62 17.97 6.11 0.17
C ARG A 62 18.10 6.02 -1.34
N GLU A 63 17.66 4.88 -1.87
CA GLU A 63 17.51 4.71 -3.31
C GLU A 63 16.26 5.45 -3.78
N TYR A 64 16.39 6.16 -4.89
CA TYR A 64 15.29 6.90 -5.53
C TYR A 64 14.91 6.22 -6.85
N PRO A 65 13.63 6.27 -7.28
CA PRO A 65 12.52 6.96 -6.65
C PRO A 65 11.99 6.22 -5.41
N ILE A 66 11.46 6.96 -4.44
CA ILE A 66 10.92 6.39 -3.19
C ILE A 66 9.56 6.98 -2.85
N ILE A 67 8.65 6.12 -2.37
CA ILE A 67 7.41 6.53 -1.71
C ILE A 67 7.70 6.68 -0.21
N GLN A 68 7.55 7.88 0.32
CA GLN A 68 7.73 8.15 1.76
C GLN A 68 6.43 8.01 2.55
N GLY A 69 6.57 7.88 3.87
CA GLY A 69 5.48 7.67 4.81
C GLY A 69 5.68 6.37 5.60
N HIS A 70 6.18 6.51 6.83
CA HIS A 70 6.45 5.38 7.74
C HIS A 70 5.61 5.44 9.03
N GLU A 71 4.71 6.41 9.13
CA GLU A 71 3.83 6.63 10.29
C GLU A 71 2.36 6.50 9.86
N GLY A 72 2.04 5.43 9.12
CA GLY A 72 0.72 5.18 8.55
C GLY A 72 -0.28 4.55 9.51
N ALA A 73 -1.55 4.89 9.36
CA ALA A 73 -2.68 4.22 9.99
C ALA A 73 -3.82 4.02 8.96
N GLY A 74 -4.47 2.87 9.04
CA GLY A 74 -5.49 2.49 8.07
C GLY A 74 -6.22 1.21 8.41
N VAL A 75 -6.93 0.68 7.43
CA VAL A 75 -7.70 -0.55 7.56
C VAL A 75 -7.07 -1.62 6.68
N VAL A 76 -6.82 -2.80 7.25
CA VAL A 76 -6.42 -3.97 6.46
C VAL A 76 -7.57 -4.36 5.54
N ASP A 77 -7.39 -4.28 4.23
CA ASP A 77 -8.43 -4.61 3.24
C ASP A 77 -8.23 -5.99 2.61
N VAL A 78 -6.97 -6.47 2.53
CA VAL A 78 -6.62 -7.82 2.07
C VAL A 78 -5.64 -8.47 3.06
N VAL A 79 -5.89 -9.74 3.40
CA VAL A 79 -4.99 -10.60 4.18
C VAL A 79 -4.78 -11.89 3.40
N CYS A 80 -3.52 -12.23 3.15
CA CYS A 80 -3.16 -13.45 2.46
C CYS A 80 -3.09 -14.68 3.37
N ASP A 81 -3.14 -15.87 2.77
CA ASP A 81 -3.37 -17.12 3.49
C ASP A 81 -2.27 -17.46 4.50
N HIS A 82 -1.02 -17.05 4.27
CA HIS A 82 0.09 -17.34 5.20
C HIS A 82 0.13 -16.37 6.39
N VAL A 83 -0.54 -15.23 6.31
CA VAL A 83 -0.61 -14.26 7.41
C VAL A 83 -1.58 -14.73 8.49
N LYS A 84 -1.04 -15.05 9.68
CA LYS A 84 -1.84 -15.49 10.85
C LYS A 84 -1.98 -14.44 11.96
N SER A 85 -1.19 -13.36 11.90
CA SER A 85 -1.04 -12.36 12.96
C SER A 85 -2.14 -11.30 12.96
N VAL A 86 -2.80 -11.08 11.84
CA VAL A 86 -3.83 -10.05 11.67
C VAL A 86 -5.03 -10.62 10.90
N ARG A 87 -6.18 -9.96 11.05
CA ARG A 87 -7.41 -10.30 10.33
C ARG A 87 -7.96 -9.03 9.69
N ALA A 88 -8.54 -9.16 8.50
CA ALA A 88 -9.35 -8.08 7.93
C ALA A 88 -10.55 -7.81 8.87
N PRO A 89 -10.98 -6.55 9.03
CA PRO A 89 -12.13 -6.26 9.88
C PRO A 89 -13.41 -6.84 9.27
N GLU A 90 -14.25 -7.41 10.13
CA GLU A 90 -15.63 -7.73 9.78
C GLU A 90 -16.40 -6.42 9.56
N ARG A 91 -17.06 -6.26 8.42
CA ARG A 91 -17.86 -5.07 8.15
C ARG A 91 -19.03 -4.99 9.16
N PRO A 92 -19.34 -3.83 9.77
CA PRO A 92 -20.58 -3.66 10.50
C PRO A 92 -21.77 -3.66 9.52
N GLY A 93 -22.72 -4.59 9.71
CA GLY A 93 -24.06 -4.52 9.11
C GLY A 93 -24.38 -5.41 7.89
N GLY A 94 -23.84 -6.62 7.74
CA GLY A 94 -24.25 -7.51 6.65
C GLY A 94 -24.07 -9.00 6.94
N GLU A 95 -25.21 -9.70 7.01
CA GLU A 95 -25.44 -11.15 7.02
C GLU A 95 -24.24 -12.05 6.69
N GLN A 96 -24.01 -13.04 7.56
CA GLN A 96 -23.07 -14.15 7.41
C GLN A 96 -23.41 -15.03 6.20
N ARG A 97 -23.15 -14.54 4.99
CA ARG A 97 -22.84 -15.43 3.87
C ARG A 97 -21.35 -15.33 3.64
N SER A 98 -20.71 -16.49 3.70
CA SER A 98 -19.33 -16.85 3.36
C SER A 98 -18.88 -16.45 1.93
N ARG A 99 -19.36 -15.32 1.41
CA ARG A 99 -18.96 -14.77 0.13
C ARG A 99 -17.58 -14.14 0.30
N ARG A 100 -16.59 -15.03 0.13
CA ARG A 100 -15.22 -14.78 -0.31
C ARG A 100 -14.70 -13.39 0.10
N VAL A 101 -13.83 -13.36 1.11
CA VAL A 101 -12.58 -12.60 0.95
C VAL A 101 -12.15 -12.86 -0.48
N ARG A 102 -12.08 -11.82 -1.33
CA ARG A 102 -11.86 -12.03 -2.75
C ARG A 102 -10.60 -12.88 -2.90
N ARG A 103 -10.80 -14.14 -3.32
CA ARG A 103 -9.74 -15.11 -3.64
C ARG A 103 -9.26 -14.86 -5.07
N GLU A 104 -9.06 -13.60 -5.40
CA GLU A 104 -8.52 -13.20 -6.68
C GLU A 104 -7.26 -12.42 -6.30
N ALA A 105 -6.19 -13.21 -6.12
CA ALA A 105 -4.79 -12.89 -5.80
C ALA A 105 -4.49 -12.39 -4.36
N CYS A 106 -4.40 -13.33 -3.42
CA CYS A 106 -3.13 -14.02 -3.20
C CYS A 106 -3.16 -15.32 -4.04
#